data_AF-A0A0Q0PQ76-F1
#
_entry.id   AF-A0A0Q0PQ76-F1
#
_cell.length_a   1.000
_cell.length_b   1.000
_cell.length_c   1.000
_cell.angle_alpha   90.00
_cell.angle_beta   90.00
_cell.angle_gamma   90.00
#
_symmetry.space_group_name_H-M   'P 1'
#
loop_
_entity.id
_entity.type
_entity.pdbx_description
1 polymer ?
#
loop_
_entity_poly.entity_id
_entity_poly.type
_entity_poly.pdbx_seq_one_letter_code
_entity_poly.pdbx_strand_id
1 'polypeptide(L)'
;MKIEQEYLELLLKPLADNAVPNLKEYLEELMTLGVQIEDGNGRFNRKFETHLRYLSTKRLISNMDGRSDLKAIGITIGARGHVVIIGDKLIMKKEIQEPAMSQINIGSINSEHVQVGNHNSQVTNINVQELVEKVAQSNDEEAKSILKSLLENNTVASVVGASLSGLIGLL
;
A
#
# COMPACT_ATOMS: atom_id res chain seq x y z
N MET A 1 -8.99 22.52 -5.72
CA MET A 1 -9.84 21.86 -4.70
C MET A 1 -9.10 20.59 -4.28
N LYS A 2 -9.06 20.27 -2.98
CA LYS A 2 -8.41 19.03 -2.52
C LYS A 2 -9.39 17.85 -2.67
N ILE A 3 -8.84 16.64 -2.77
CA ILE A 3 -9.62 15.40 -2.73
C ILE A 3 -9.88 15.04 -1.27
N GLU A 4 -11.14 14.79 -0.92
CA GLU A 4 -11.63 14.47 0.41
C GLU A 4 -12.02 12.99 0.46
N GLN A 5 -11.36 12.22 1.33
CA GLN A 5 -11.54 10.76 1.40
C GLN A 5 -12.97 10.36 1.80
N GLU A 6 -13.54 11.00 2.82
CA GLU A 6 -14.91 10.77 3.27
C GLU A 6 -15.94 10.99 2.15
N TYR A 7 -15.68 11.97 1.27
CA TYR A 7 -16.55 12.24 0.14
C TYR A 7 -16.40 11.19 -0.96
N LEU A 8 -15.20 10.63 -1.19
CA LEU A 8 -15.03 9.50 -2.09
C LEU A 8 -15.78 8.25 -1.60
N GLU A 9 -15.73 7.98 -0.30
CA GLU A 9 -16.47 6.86 0.31
C GLU A 9 -17.98 7.05 0.15
N LEU A 10 -18.48 8.27 0.33
CA LEU A 10 -19.87 8.62 0.06
C LEU A 10 -20.26 8.35 -1.40
N LEU A 11 -19.42 8.75 -2.36
CA LEU A 11 -19.66 8.53 -3.79
C LEU A 11 -19.60 7.05 -4.21
N LEU A 12 -18.91 6.21 -3.46
CA LEU A 12 -18.76 4.79 -3.74
C LEU A 12 -19.82 3.92 -3.04
N LYS A 13 -20.56 4.49 -2.08
CA LYS A 13 -21.55 3.77 -1.28
C LYS A 13 -22.64 3.07 -2.12
N PRO A 14 -23.23 3.71 -3.16
CA PRO A 14 -24.20 3.03 -4.04
C PRO A 14 -23.62 1.88 -4.87
N LEU A 15 -22.28 1.77 -4.93
CA LEU A 15 -21.56 0.76 -5.68
C LEU A 15 -20.89 -0.28 -4.74
N ALA A 16 -21.24 -0.27 -3.46
CA ALA A 16 -20.76 -1.25 -2.48
C ALA A 16 -21.32 -2.65 -2.78
N ASP A 17 -20.74 -3.68 -2.16
CA ASP A 17 -21.23 -5.06 -2.20
C ASP A 17 -21.45 -5.61 -3.63
N ASN A 18 -20.59 -5.19 -4.57
CA ASN A 18 -20.66 -5.53 -6.00
C ASN A 18 -21.97 -5.10 -6.69
N ALA A 19 -22.63 -4.05 -6.17
CA ALA A 19 -23.77 -3.44 -6.83
C ALA A 19 -23.40 -2.90 -8.21
N VAL A 20 -24.31 -3.11 -9.17
CA VAL A 20 -24.18 -2.66 -10.56
C VAL A 20 -25.42 -1.86 -10.97
N PRO A 21 -25.67 -0.70 -10.35
CA PRO A 21 -26.81 0.14 -10.73
C PRO A 21 -26.61 0.73 -12.13
N ASN A 22 -27.70 1.15 -12.75
CA ASN A 22 -27.57 2.09 -13.86
C ASN A 22 -27.20 3.50 -13.34
N LEU A 23 -26.66 4.33 -14.21
CA LEU A 23 -26.17 5.65 -13.83
C LEU A 23 -27.28 6.53 -13.25
N LYS A 24 -28.52 6.38 -13.71
CA LYS A 24 -29.65 7.12 -13.15
C LYS A 24 -29.90 6.73 -11.68
N GLU A 25 -30.00 5.43 -11.39
CA GLU A 25 -30.18 4.90 -10.03
C GLU A 25 -29.05 5.33 -9.10
N TYR A 26 -27.80 5.26 -9.58
CA TYR A 26 -26.63 5.73 -8.85
C TYR A 26 -26.75 7.21 -8.44
N LEU A 27 -27.10 8.08 -9.40
CA LEU A 27 -27.24 9.51 -9.13
C LEU A 27 -28.42 9.81 -8.21
N GLU A 28 -29.54 9.09 -8.36
CA GLU A 28 -30.69 9.19 -7.46
C GLU A 28 -30.31 8.84 -6.02
N GLU A 29 -29.59 7.73 -5.81
CA GLU A 29 -29.12 7.34 -4.49
C GLU A 29 -28.15 8.38 -3.89
N LEU A 30 -27.22 8.91 -4.68
CA LEU A 30 -26.33 9.98 -4.21
C LEU A 30 -27.10 11.22 -3.74
N MET A 31 -28.17 11.61 -4.44
CA MET A 31 -29.02 12.72 -4.00
C MET A 31 -29.69 12.42 -2.66
N THR A 32 -30.15 11.19 -2.43
CA THR A 32 -30.70 10.78 -1.11
C THR A 32 -29.67 10.83 0.01
N LEU A 33 -28.39 10.62 -0.32
CA LEU A 33 -27.26 10.74 0.59
C LEU A 33 -26.80 12.20 0.81
N GLY A 34 -27.51 13.17 0.22
CA GLY A 34 -27.22 14.60 0.37
C GLY A 34 -26.13 15.12 -0.57
N VAL A 35 -25.73 14.35 -1.58
CA VAL A 35 -24.76 14.79 -2.58
C VAL A 35 -25.43 15.76 -3.55
N GLN A 36 -24.91 16.98 -3.60
CA GLN A 36 -25.30 17.95 -4.61
C GLN A 36 -24.59 17.64 -5.93
N ILE A 37 -25.35 17.15 -6.91
CA ILE A 37 -24.83 16.79 -8.25
C ILE A 37 -24.71 18.05 -9.11
N GLU A 38 -25.75 18.87 -9.14
CA GLU A 38 -25.78 20.12 -9.92
C GLU A 38 -25.67 21.35 -9.02
N ASP A 39 -25.12 22.43 -9.58
CA ASP A 39 -25.27 23.77 -9.05
C ASP A 39 -26.62 24.37 -9.47
N GLY A 40 -27.03 25.47 -8.84
CA GLY A 40 -28.30 26.14 -9.16
C GLY A 40 -28.41 26.69 -10.59
N ASN A 41 -27.40 26.49 -11.45
CA ASN A 41 -27.38 26.90 -12.85
C ASN A 41 -27.38 25.69 -13.82
N GLY A 42 -27.64 24.47 -13.32
CA GLY A 42 -27.69 23.25 -14.14
C GLY A 42 -26.32 22.81 -14.67
N ARG A 43 -25.23 23.14 -13.96
CA ARG A 43 -23.89 22.59 -14.18
C ARG A 43 -23.54 21.63 -13.07
N PHE A 44 -22.55 20.76 -13.25
CA PHE A 44 -22.11 19.97 -12.11
C PHE A 44 -21.59 20.86 -10.97
N ASN A 45 -21.99 20.51 -9.76
CA ASN A 45 -21.36 21.01 -8.56
C ASN A 45 -19.85 20.70 -8.62
N ARG A 46 -19.03 21.72 -8.41
CA ARG A 46 -17.57 21.60 -8.54
C ARG A 46 -16.97 20.54 -7.61
N LYS A 47 -17.56 20.35 -6.42
CA LYS A 47 -17.13 19.32 -5.47
C LYS A 47 -17.37 17.93 -6.03
N PHE A 48 -18.59 17.69 -6.49
CA PHE A 48 -18.99 16.44 -7.13
C PHE A 48 -18.11 16.14 -8.36
N GLU A 49 -17.98 17.10 -9.29
CA GLU A 49 -17.21 16.92 -10.52
C GLU A 49 -15.74 16.55 -10.24
N THR A 50 -15.10 17.26 -9.30
CA THR A 50 -13.68 17.03 -8.97
C THR A 50 -13.45 15.61 -8.47
N HIS A 51 -14.33 15.11 -7.60
CA HIS A 51 -14.20 13.77 -7.03
C HIS A 51 -14.61 12.68 -8.02
N LEU A 52 -15.66 12.89 -8.81
CA LEU A 52 -16.06 11.99 -9.87
C LEU A 52 -14.93 11.81 -10.92
N ARG A 53 -14.28 12.91 -11.32
CA ARG A 53 -13.09 12.86 -12.18
C ARG A 53 -11.94 12.09 -11.54
N TYR A 54 -11.75 12.24 -10.22
CA TYR A 54 -10.75 11.47 -9.49
C TYR A 54 -11.06 9.97 -9.55
N LEU A 55 -12.30 9.56 -9.24
CA LEU A 55 -12.75 8.16 -9.33
C LEU A 55 -12.54 7.58 -10.72
N SER A 56 -12.91 8.32 -11.76
CA SER A 56 -12.68 7.96 -13.17
C SER A 56 -11.19 7.80 -13.50
N THR A 57 -10.36 8.78 -13.12
CA THR A 57 -8.92 8.79 -13.41
C THR A 57 -8.17 7.67 -12.69
N LYS A 58 -8.56 7.38 -11.45
CA LYS A 58 -8.00 6.29 -10.64
C LYS A 58 -8.62 4.93 -10.95
N ARG A 59 -9.54 4.86 -11.92
CA ARG A 59 -10.23 3.64 -12.33
C ARG A 59 -10.94 2.94 -11.16
N LEU A 60 -11.51 3.73 -10.26
CA LEU A 60 -12.28 3.26 -9.09
C LEU A 60 -13.74 2.97 -9.41
N ILE A 61 -14.21 3.52 -10.53
CA ILE A 61 -15.54 3.26 -11.12
C ILE A 61 -15.35 2.89 -12.59
N SER A 62 -16.17 1.98 -13.10
CA SER A 62 -16.18 1.62 -14.52
C SER A 62 -17.56 1.20 -14.99
N ASN A 63 -17.73 1.16 -16.31
CA ASN A 63 -18.85 0.44 -16.90
C ASN A 63 -18.60 -1.09 -16.88
N MET A 64 -19.55 -1.87 -17.39
CA MET A 64 -19.45 -3.33 -17.53
C MET A 64 -18.28 -3.81 -18.41
N ASP A 65 -17.80 -2.97 -19.33
CA ASP A 65 -16.64 -3.27 -20.18
C ASP A 65 -15.31 -2.95 -19.49
N GLY A 66 -15.34 -2.53 -18.21
CA GLY A 66 -14.17 -2.15 -17.44
C GLY A 66 -13.56 -0.80 -17.81
N ARG A 67 -14.25 0.02 -18.62
CA ARG A 67 -13.84 1.37 -19.00
C ARG A 67 -14.25 2.39 -17.94
N SER A 68 -13.30 3.22 -17.52
CA SER A 68 -13.49 4.19 -16.44
C SER A 68 -13.60 5.64 -16.88
N ASP A 69 -13.45 5.94 -18.17
CA ASP A 69 -13.59 7.32 -18.65
C ASP A 69 -15.04 7.82 -18.49
N LEU A 70 -15.21 9.11 -18.16
CA LEU A 70 -16.53 9.70 -17.88
C LEU A 70 -17.55 9.41 -18.99
N LYS A 71 -17.13 9.49 -20.25
CA LYS A 71 -17.99 9.23 -21.40
C LYS A 71 -18.46 7.77 -21.44
N ALA A 72 -17.57 6.81 -21.16
CA ALA A 72 -17.91 5.39 -21.12
C ALA A 72 -18.88 5.03 -19.99
N ILE A 73 -18.79 5.70 -18.84
CA ILE A 73 -19.74 5.51 -17.73
C ILE A 73 -21.05 6.28 -17.93
N GLY A 74 -21.22 7.01 -19.04
CA GLY A 74 -22.46 7.70 -19.38
C GLY A 74 -22.50 9.20 -19.08
N ILE A 75 -21.37 9.83 -18.77
CA ILE A 75 -21.28 11.25 -18.40
C ILE A 75 -20.45 12.02 -19.43
N THR A 76 -21.06 12.97 -20.12
CA THR A 76 -20.37 13.87 -21.05
C THR A 76 -20.45 15.31 -20.56
N ILE A 77 -19.30 15.99 -20.53
CA ILE A 77 -19.20 17.40 -20.12
C ILE A 77 -18.88 18.22 -21.37
N GLY A 78 -19.83 19.05 -21.80
CA GLY A 78 -19.72 19.89 -23.00
C GLY A 78 -18.90 21.17 -22.76
N ALA A 79 -18.65 21.92 -23.85
CA ALA A 79 -17.73 23.07 -23.91
C ALA A 79 -18.07 24.29 -23.03
N ARG A 80 -19.08 24.21 -22.16
CA ARG A 80 -19.46 25.28 -21.20
C ARG A 80 -19.87 24.73 -19.82
N GLY A 81 -19.47 23.50 -19.50
CA GLY A 81 -19.82 22.83 -18.24
C GLY A 81 -21.23 22.22 -18.22
N HIS A 82 -21.93 22.22 -19.36
CA HIS A 82 -23.19 21.49 -19.49
C HIS A 82 -22.95 19.99 -19.46
N VAL A 83 -23.81 19.30 -18.75
CA VAL A 83 -23.70 17.87 -18.51
C VAL A 83 -24.75 17.15 -19.34
N VAL A 84 -24.34 16.07 -19.99
CA VAL A 84 -25.25 15.08 -20.59
C VAL A 84 -25.03 13.75 -19.88
N ILE A 85 -26.11 13.21 -19.31
CA ILE A 85 -26.15 11.94 -18.59
C ILE A 85 -26.91 10.91 -19.43
N ILE A 86 -26.26 9.79 -19.70
CA ILE A 86 -26.84 8.61 -20.36
C ILE A 86 -27.18 7.62 -19.23
N GLY A 87 -28.40 7.74 -18.72
CA GLY A 87 -28.82 7.13 -17.45
C GLY A 87 -28.88 5.59 -17.44
N ASP A 88 -29.03 4.95 -18.59
CA ASP A 88 -29.13 3.49 -18.74
C ASP A 88 -27.79 2.76 -18.68
N LYS A 89 -26.66 3.49 -18.57
CA LYS A 89 -25.33 2.88 -18.44
C LYS A 89 -25.17 2.22 -17.08
N LEU A 90 -24.96 0.91 -17.08
CA LEU A 90 -24.54 0.16 -15.90
C LEU A 90 -23.12 0.54 -15.50
N ILE A 91 -22.95 0.83 -14.21
CA ILE A 91 -21.68 1.19 -13.60
C ILE A 91 -21.41 0.34 -12.37
N MET A 92 -20.13 0.12 -12.08
CA MET A 92 -19.68 -0.70 -10.96
C MET A 92 -18.47 -0.06 -10.30
N LYS A 93 -18.29 -0.36 -9.01
CA LYS A 93 -17.01 -0.12 -8.34
C LYS A 93 -15.97 -1.05 -8.96
N LYS A 94 -14.80 -0.50 -9.24
CA LYS A 94 -13.65 -1.24 -9.71
C LYS A 94 -12.63 -1.27 -8.60
N GLU A 95 -12.36 -2.47 -8.11
CA GLU A 95 -11.24 -2.68 -7.20
C GLU A 95 -9.95 -2.35 -7.94
N ILE A 96 -9.09 -1.55 -7.32
CA ILE A 96 -7.72 -1.39 -7.79
C ILE A 96 -7.09 -2.76 -7.57
N GLN A 97 -7.02 -3.58 -8.61
CA GLN A 97 -6.03 -4.65 -8.64
C GLN A 97 -4.70 -3.93 -8.47
N GLU A 98 -4.00 -4.19 -7.36
CA GLU A 98 -2.63 -3.76 -7.20
C GLU A 98 -1.89 -4.11 -8.50
N PRO A 99 -1.13 -3.17 -9.09
CA PRO A 99 -0.48 -3.41 -10.35
C PRO A 99 0.25 -4.74 -10.26
N ALA A 100 -0.09 -5.67 -11.15
CA ALA A 100 0.51 -7.00 -11.20
C ALA A 100 2.02 -6.82 -11.06
N MET A 101 2.57 -7.26 -9.92
CA MET A 101 3.97 -7.07 -9.62
C MET A 101 4.78 -7.68 -10.76
N SER A 102 5.65 -6.91 -11.39
CA SER A 102 6.56 -7.42 -12.41
C SER A 102 7.32 -8.61 -11.82
N GLN A 103 7.04 -9.83 -12.31
CA GLN A 103 7.79 -11.01 -11.92
C GLN A 103 9.18 -10.94 -12.56
N ILE A 104 10.20 -10.73 -11.73
CA ILE A 104 11.61 -10.82 -12.12
C ILE A 104 12.04 -12.28 -11.92
N ASN A 105 12.34 -12.98 -13.02
CA ASN A 105 12.91 -14.33 -12.97
C ASN A 105 14.42 -14.22 -12.75
N ILE A 106 14.89 -14.59 -11.56
CA ILE A 106 16.32 -14.65 -11.25
C ILE A 106 16.79 -16.10 -11.46
N GLY A 107 17.74 -16.33 -12.38
CA GLY A 107 18.15 -17.66 -12.84
C GLY A 107 18.77 -18.56 -11.76
N SER A 108 19.67 -18.03 -10.93
CA SER A 108 20.18 -18.74 -9.74
C SER A 108 20.84 -17.75 -8.79
N ILE A 109 20.61 -17.95 -7.48
CA ILE A 109 21.29 -17.23 -6.41
C ILE A 109 21.94 -18.29 -5.52
N ASN A 110 23.27 -18.32 -5.47
CA ASN A 110 24.02 -19.23 -4.59
C ASN A 110 24.65 -18.41 -3.47
N SER A 111 23.96 -18.27 -2.33
CA SER A 111 24.49 -17.61 -1.13
C SER A 111 23.64 -17.94 0.10
N GLU A 112 24.25 -17.93 1.28
CA GLU A 112 23.66 -18.37 2.55
C GLU A 112 22.70 -17.34 3.18
N HIS A 113 22.71 -16.08 2.70
CA HIS A 113 21.98 -14.98 3.33
C HIS A 113 21.27 -14.04 2.34
N VAL A 114 20.59 -14.58 1.32
CA VAL A 114 19.90 -13.72 0.34
C VAL A 114 18.44 -13.48 0.71
N GLN A 115 18.06 -12.20 0.68
CA GLN A 115 16.68 -11.74 0.86
C GLN A 115 16.28 -10.88 -0.35
N VAL A 116 15.10 -11.12 -0.91
CA VAL A 116 14.57 -10.40 -2.07
C VAL A 116 13.15 -9.95 -1.78
N GLY A 117 12.83 -8.68 -2.00
CA GLY A 117 11.51 -8.10 -1.74
C GLY A 117 11.49 -7.09 -0.58
N ASN A 118 10.29 -6.68 -0.16
CA ASN A 118 10.08 -5.71 0.92
C ASN A 118 9.67 -6.42 2.23
N HIS A 119 9.97 -5.80 3.37
CA HIS A 119 9.68 -6.33 4.72
C HIS A 119 10.35 -7.67 5.04
N ASN A 120 11.56 -7.90 4.52
CA ASN A 120 12.33 -9.08 4.88
C ASN A 120 12.84 -8.96 6.32
N SER A 121 12.76 -10.07 7.07
CA SER A 121 13.37 -10.23 8.38
C SER A 121 14.25 -11.46 8.34
N GLN A 122 15.54 -11.33 8.66
CA GLN A 122 16.43 -12.46 8.83
C GLN A 122 16.58 -12.77 10.30
N VAL A 123 16.17 -13.98 10.69
CA VAL A 123 16.45 -14.51 12.02
C VAL A 123 17.60 -15.49 11.89
N THR A 124 18.77 -15.09 12.36
CA THR A 124 19.96 -15.94 12.41
C THR A 124 20.19 -16.33 13.87
N ASN A 125 20.16 -17.64 14.14
CA ASN A 125 20.46 -18.17 15.47
C ASN A 125 21.94 -18.54 15.54
N ILE A 126 22.74 -17.64 16.14
CA ILE A 126 24.15 -17.91 16.46
C ILE A 126 24.29 -18.10 17.96
N ASN A 127 25.16 -19.02 18.35
CA ASN A 127 25.53 -19.15 19.75
C ASN A 127 26.64 -18.14 20.10
N VAL A 128 26.78 -17.82 21.38
CA VAL A 128 27.74 -16.81 21.86
C VAL A 128 29.18 -17.22 21.55
N GLN A 129 29.51 -18.50 21.60
CA GLN A 129 30.86 -19.00 21.29
C GLN A 129 31.21 -18.77 19.82
N GLU A 130 30.30 -19.09 18.90
CA GLU A 130 30.48 -18.90 17.46
C GLU A 130 30.63 -17.42 17.12
N LEU A 131 29.88 -16.53 17.77
CA LEU A 131 30.06 -15.08 17.63
C LEU A 131 31.48 -14.65 18.04
N VAL A 132 31.96 -15.13 19.19
CA VAL A 132 33.30 -14.83 19.72
C VAL A 132 34.39 -15.35 18.78
N GLU A 133 34.28 -16.59 18.31
CA GLU A 133 35.24 -17.19 17.38
C GLU A 133 35.31 -16.41 16.05
N LYS A 134 34.17 -15.97 15.51
CA LYS A 134 34.13 -15.17 14.28
C LYS A 134 34.77 -13.80 14.48
N VAL A 135 34.55 -13.15 15.62
CA VAL A 135 35.17 -11.85 15.93
C VAL A 135 36.67 -12.00 16.20
N ALA A 136 37.09 -13.06 16.90
CA ALA A 136 38.50 -13.37 17.14
C ALA A 136 39.28 -13.58 15.82
N GLN A 137 38.64 -14.23 14.84
CA GLN A 137 39.20 -14.43 13.49
C GLN A 137 39.22 -13.16 12.63
N SER A 138 38.55 -12.09 13.05
CA SER A 138 38.58 -10.81 12.33
C SER A 138 39.89 -10.05 12.60
N ASN A 139 40.31 -9.23 11.65
CA ASN A 139 41.46 -8.32 11.82
C ASN A 139 41.03 -6.97 12.46
N ASP A 140 39.89 -6.94 13.15
CA ASP A 140 39.32 -5.74 13.74
C ASP A 140 39.52 -5.75 15.26
N GLU A 141 40.55 -5.02 15.71
CA GLU A 141 40.90 -4.91 17.13
C GLU A 141 39.86 -4.14 17.95
N GLU A 142 39.11 -3.23 17.31
CA GLU A 142 38.03 -2.50 17.98
C GLU A 142 36.86 -3.44 18.28
N ALA A 143 36.48 -4.27 17.30
CA ALA A 143 35.43 -5.28 17.49
C ALA A 143 35.78 -6.28 18.61
N LYS A 144 37.03 -6.75 18.67
CA LYS A 144 37.51 -7.63 19.76
C LYS A 144 37.40 -6.95 21.12
N SER A 145 37.84 -5.71 21.22
CA SER A 145 37.80 -4.91 22.45
C SER A 145 36.38 -4.65 22.95
N ILE A 146 35.46 -4.31 22.04
CA ILE A 146 34.04 -4.11 22.36
C ILE A 146 33.42 -5.41 22.85
N LEU A 147 33.64 -6.52 22.13
CA LEU A 147 33.06 -7.80 22.51
C LEU A 147 33.62 -8.30 23.85
N LYS A 148 34.91 -8.09 24.10
CA LYS A 148 35.55 -8.37 25.38
C LYS A 148 34.93 -7.55 26.52
N SER A 149 34.75 -6.25 26.31
CA SER A 149 34.10 -5.36 27.28
C SER A 149 32.65 -5.77 27.58
N LEU A 150 31.92 -6.24 26.56
CA LEU A 150 30.56 -6.75 26.71
C LEU A 150 30.54 -8.04 27.54
N LEU A 151 31.48 -8.97 27.28
CA LEU A 151 31.61 -10.22 28.01
C LEU A 151 32.02 -9.99 29.48
N GLU A 152 32.89 -9.02 29.75
CA GLU A 152 33.31 -8.63 31.10
C GLU A 152 32.21 -7.91 31.91
N ASN A 153 31.11 -7.51 31.27
CA ASN A 153 29.97 -6.93 31.98
C ASN A 153 29.33 -7.94 32.93
N ASN A 154 29.18 -7.59 34.22
CA ASN A 154 28.65 -8.49 35.26
C ASN A 154 27.31 -9.17 34.91
N THR A 155 26.40 -8.46 34.23
CA THR A 155 25.10 -9.02 33.83
C THR A 155 25.28 -10.07 32.74
N VAL A 156 26.06 -9.76 31.71
CA VAL A 156 26.36 -10.70 30.61
C VAL A 156 27.15 -11.89 31.15
N ALA A 157 28.16 -11.64 31.97
CA ALA A 157 28.96 -12.66 32.66
C ALA A 157 28.09 -13.64 33.46
N SER A 158 27.06 -13.15 34.14
CA SER A 158 26.13 -14.00 34.89
C SER A 158 25.26 -14.91 34.02
N VAL A 159 24.97 -14.48 32.79
CA VAL A 159 24.19 -15.27 31.81
C VAL A 159 25.07 -16.31 31.11
N VAL A 160 26.31 -15.95 30.78
CA VAL A 160 27.28 -16.81 30.08
C VAL A 160 27.94 -17.82 31.04
N GLY A 161 28.13 -17.45 32.30
CA GLY A 161 28.62 -18.31 33.36
C GLY A 161 30.10 -18.71 33.21
N ALA A 162 30.43 -19.93 33.64
CA ALA A 162 31.82 -20.40 33.76
C ALA A 162 32.59 -20.49 32.43
N SER A 163 31.91 -20.45 31.29
CA SER A 163 32.54 -20.46 29.96
C SER A 163 33.21 -19.13 29.58
N LEU A 164 32.91 -18.06 30.33
CA LEU A 164 33.32 -16.69 30.03
C LEU A 164 34.84 -16.52 29.90
N SER A 165 35.62 -17.10 30.82
CA SER A 165 37.08 -16.97 30.80
C SER A 165 37.72 -17.59 29.57
N GLY A 166 37.13 -18.67 29.05
CA GLY A 166 37.57 -19.30 27.81
C GLY A 166 37.29 -18.42 26.59
N LEU A 167 36.10 -17.80 26.55
CA LEU A 167 35.70 -16.90 25.46
C LEU A 167 36.54 -15.62 25.42
N ILE A 168 36.80 -15.01 26.59
CA ILE A 168 37.67 -13.83 26.68
C ILE A 168 39.10 -14.15 26.26
N GLY A 169 39.59 -15.37 26.49
CA GLY A 169 40.92 -15.80 26.06
C GLY A 169 41.09 -15.91 24.54
N LEU A 170 39.99 -15.94 23.78
CA LEU A 170 40.01 -15.94 22.31
C LEU A 170 40.06 -14.52 21.71
N LEU A 171 39.76 -13.48 22.49
CA LEU A 171 39.66 -12.08 22.07
C LEU A 171 40.84 -11.23 22.54
#